data_AF-A0A3M2DK40-F1
#
_entry.id   AF-A0A3M2DK40-F1
#
_cell.length_a   1.000
_cell.length_b   1.000
_cell.length_c   1.000
_cell.angle_alpha   90.00
_cell.angle_beta   90.00
_cell.angle_gamma   90.00
#
_symmetry.space_group_name_H-M   'P 1'
#
loop_
_entity.id
_entity.type
_entity.pdbx_description
1 polymer ?
#
loop_
_entity_poly.entity_id
_entity_poly.type
_entity_poly.pdbx_seq_one_letter_code
_entity_poly.pdbx_strand_id
1 'polypeptide(L)'
;MDPTLHEWISLALRWMHVIAAITWIGHALFFNWLDAMLERSDKDGVEGDLWMVHSGGFYLVEKLPKVPPAMLSRMHWFKFEALLTWVFGFGLLGVVYYMGGAALTVDPAVADLSAGAATAIGMGTLIGGWLVYDLLWISPLAQRPRAAATVSFALLIAVAYGLTHVFSGRAAFLHVGALMGTIMVANVWMRIIPAQRQLVAATRAGEEPDRTLAARAKNRSRHNNYMTYPVVFAMISSHYFHTFGARNAWLVFAALFVASAGIRHLMNLRGRFSAPAAAVAAAAAVAAIVLTMPESEPTGRADTAAARLAPAGAPAARSAAPSPATTGPPAAHDTAPAAAGAVGRGAGSIRGVVTYSGPLPPPRELTLAPGCQAGHGGRVSLQTVRATDGKLAGAAVWLAGTPPGPIPPPPNASVEIDQAGCMYTPRVATAQVGQPITFINSDPLLHNVHAFAGDDTVFNRAMPARGMRMAQTLDEPGIVHVKCDVHPWMSAYVVVTEHPWHAVTDDAGTFALTGVPAGRYTLRVWHETLGERTAEVTVAAGQTAHVTVAFDAPP
;
A
#
# COMPACT_ATOMS: atom_id res chain seq x y z
N MET A 1 -9.08 -8.60 -19.58
CA MET A 1 -10.39 -8.47 -18.92
C MET A 1 -10.74 -7.00 -18.89
N ASP A 2 -12.01 -6.64 -19.02
CA ASP A 2 -12.44 -5.23 -18.87
C ASP A 2 -12.09 -4.70 -17.46
N PRO A 3 -11.57 -3.46 -17.31
CA PRO A 3 -11.22 -2.91 -16.00
C PRO A 3 -12.41 -2.80 -15.04
N THR A 4 -13.55 -2.31 -15.52
CA THR A 4 -14.80 -2.18 -14.74
C THR A 4 -15.25 -3.54 -14.22
N LEU A 5 -15.24 -4.56 -15.09
CA LEU A 5 -15.57 -5.94 -14.72
C LEU A 5 -14.58 -6.52 -13.70
N HIS A 6 -13.29 -6.21 -13.82
CA HIS A 6 -12.28 -6.60 -12.82
C HIS A 6 -12.56 -5.97 -11.45
N GLU A 7 -12.90 -4.68 -11.40
CA GLU A 7 -13.27 -3.98 -10.16
C GLU A 7 -14.51 -4.59 -9.51
N TRP A 8 -15.59 -4.82 -10.27
CA TRP A 8 -16.81 -5.46 -9.75
C TRP A 8 -16.57 -6.89 -9.24
N ILE A 9 -15.75 -7.70 -9.93
CA ILE A 9 -15.36 -9.04 -9.47
C ILE A 9 -14.53 -8.95 -8.19
N SER A 10 -13.55 -8.05 -8.14
CA SER A 10 -12.70 -7.81 -6.96
C SER A 10 -13.52 -7.37 -5.74
N LEU A 11 -14.49 -6.47 -5.94
CA LEU A 11 -15.43 -6.01 -4.91
C LEU A 11 -16.33 -7.16 -4.41
N ALA A 12 -16.96 -7.90 -5.32
CA ALA A 12 -17.86 -8.99 -4.96
C ALA A 12 -17.13 -10.10 -4.20
N LEU A 13 -15.95 -10.53 -4.66
CA LEU A 13 -15.13 -11.52 -3.96
C LEU A 13 -14.67 -11.01 -2.59
N ARG A 14 -14.33 -9.73 -2.46
CA ARG A 14 -13.91 -9.11 -1.18
C ARG A 14 -15.05 -9.07 -0.17
N TRP A 15 -16.23 -8.64 -0.61
CA TRP A 15 -17.42 -8.55 0.23
C TRP A 15 -17.84 -9.94 0.73
N MET A 16 -17.92 -10.92 -0.17
CA MET A 16 -18.30 -12.29 0.16
C MET A 16 -17.25 -13.01 1.03
N HIS A 17 -15.95 -12.76 0.81
CA HIS A 17 -14.88 -13.26 1.69
C HIS A 17 -15.01 -12.70 3.10
N VAL A 18 -15.23 -11.39 3.26
CA VAL A 18 -15.37 -10.75 4.57
C VAL A 18 -16.63 -11.23 5.30
N ILE A 19 -17.77 -11.35 4.62
CA ILE A 19 -18.99 -11.92 5.21
C ILE A 19 -18.73 -13.34 5.73
N ALA A 20 -18.20 -14.23 4.88
CA ALA A 20 -17.93 -15.62 5.27
C ALA A 20 -16.91 -15.71 6.41
N ALA A 21 -15.86 -14.88 6.40
CA ALA A 21 -14.85 -14.81 7.44
C ALA A 21 -15.44 -14.37 8.78
N ILE A 22 -16.30 -13.35 8.80
CA ILE A 22 -17.00 -12.89 10.00
C ILE A 22 -17.88 -14.00 10.57
N THR A 23 -18.67 -14.69 9.75
CA THR A 23 -19.51 -15.81 10.22
C THR A 23 -18.66 -16.96 10.77
N TRP A 24 -17.60 -17.37 10.05
CA TRP A 24 -16.76 -18.50 10.47
C TRP A 24 -15.96 -18.19 11.74
N ILE A 25 -15.31 -17.02 11.81
CA ILE A 25 -14.55 -16.58 12.98
C ILE A 25 -15.49 -16.32 14.16
N GLY A 26 -16.66 -15.74 13.93
CA GLY A 26 -17.71 -15.57 14.93
C GLY A 26 -18.15 -16.90 15.56
N HIS A 27 -18.50 -17.89 14.73
CA HIS A 27 -18.80 -19.25 15.20
C HIS A 27 -17.60 -19.88 15.93
N ALA A 28 -16.39 -19.75 15.42
CA ALA A 28 -15.20 -20.31 16.04
C ALA A 28 -14.90 -19.69 17.43
N LEU A 29 -15.02 -18.37 17.56
CA LEU A 29 -14.86 -17.67 18.85
C LEU A 29 -15.98 -18.05 19.82
N PHE A 30 -17.23 -18.09 19.37
CA PHE A 30 -18.39 -18.47 20.19
C PHE A 30 -18.29 -19.91 20.69
N PHE A 31 -17.99 -20.89 19.84
CA PHE A 31 -17.87 -22.29 20.29
C PHE A 31 -16.66 -22.55 21.20
N ASN A 32 -15.54 -21.82 21.01
CA ASN A 32 -14.41 -21.89 21.95
C ASN A 32 -14.72 -21.20 23.28
N TRP A 33 -15.54 -20.15 23.30
CA TRP A 33 -16.07 -19.55 24.53
C TRP A 33 -17.07 -20.50 25.22
N LEU A 34 -17.96 -21.15 24.47
CA LEU A 34 -18.98 -22.07 24.99
C LEU A 34 -18.36 -23.30 25.69
N ASP A 35 -17.44 -24.03 25.03
CA ASP A 35 -16.68 -25.13 25.67
C ASP A 35 -15.74 -24.64 26.80
N ALA A 36 -15.53 -23.31 26.91
CA ALA A 36 -14.85 -22.64 28.01
C ALA A 36 -15.79 -22.04 29.08
N MET A 37 -17.12 -22.07 28.92
CA MET A 37 -18.07 -21.57 29.93
C MET A 37 -19.03 -22.63 30.45
N LEU A 38 -19.12 -23.80 29.81
CA LEU A 38 -19.77 -24.97 30.40
C LEU A 38 -19.18 -25.26 31.80
N GLU A 39 -20.07 -25.36 32.77
CA GLU A 39 -19.81 -25.84 34.13
C GLU A 39 -20.05 -27.35 34.18
N ARG A 40 -19.70 -28.00 35.30
CA ARG A 40 -19.96 -29.44 35.47
C ARG A 40 -21.40 -29.62 35.91
N SER A 41 -22.21 -30.28 35.09
CA SER A 41 -23.61 -30.58 35.42
C SER A 41 -23.69 -31.72 36.44
N ASP A 42 -24.68 -31.64 37.32
CA ASP A 42 -25.06 -32.72 38.24
C ASP A 42 -26.07 -33.71 37.61
N LYS A 43 -26.44 -33.52 36.33
CA LYS A 43 -27.41 -34.36 35.62
C LYS A 43 -26.76 -35.60 35.02
N ASP A 44 -27.39 -36.76 35.24
CA ASP A 44 -26.97 -38.01 34.60
C ASP A 44 -26.92 -37.90 33.07
N GLY A 45 -25.77 -38.26 32.49
CA GLY A 45 -25.54 -38.25 31.05
C GLY A 45 -25.15 -36.90 30.45
N VAL A 46 -25.02 -35.82 31.22
CA VAL A 46 -24.55 -34.50 30.76
C VAL A 46 -23.08 -34.30 31.16
N GLU A 47 -22.21 -33.93 30.20
CA GLU A 47 -20.79 -33.61 30.47
C GLU A 47 -20.64 -32.26 31.18
N GLY A 48 -21.50 -31.32 30.81
CA GLY A 48 -21.60 -29.98 31.38
C GLY A 48 -22.74 -29.19 30.76
N ASP A 49 -23.22 -28.17 31.47
CA ASP A 49 -24.27 -27.27 31.02
C ASP A 49 -23.92 -25.79 31.22
N LEU A 50 -24.70 -24.92 30.57
CA LEU A 50 -24.60 -23.46 30.67
C LEU A 50 -25.97 -22.83 30.44
N TRP A 51 -26.35 -21.90 31.33
CA TRP A 51 -27.48 -20.99 31.10
C TRP A 51 -27.00 -19.70 30.43
N MET A 52 -27.76 -19.23 29.44
CA MET A 52 -27.50 -18.00 28.71
C MET A 52 -28.79 -17.18 28.56
N VAL A 53 -28.66 -15.87 28.35
CA VAL A 53 -29.78 -14.98 28.02
C VAL A 53 -29.46 -14.21 26.73
N HIS A 54 -30.40 -14.15 25.80
CA HIS A 54 -30.27 -13.39 24.57
C HIS A 54 -31.64 -13.05 23.97
N SER A 55 -31.79 -11.86 23.37
CA SER A 55 -33.00 -11.42 22.65
C SER A 55 -34.33 -11.71 23.37
N GLY A 56 -34.37 -11.44 24.69
CA GLY A 56 -35.55 -11.63 25.55
C GLY A 56 -35.81 -13.08 26.03
N GLY A 57 -35.04 -14.06 25.56
CA GLY A 57 -35.17 -15.47 25.95
C GLY A 57 -34.01 -15.97 26.81
N PHE A 58 -34.31 -16.97 27.66
CA PHE A 58 -33.32 -17.76 28.37
C PHE A 58 -33.09 -19.09 27.64
N TYR A 59 -31.84 -19.53 27.58
CA TYR A 59 -31.40 -20.73 26.89
C TYR A 59 -30.60 -21.61 27.85
N LEU A 60 -30.88 -22.91 27.86
CA LEU A 60 -30.05 -23.93 28.46
C LEU A 60 -29.31 -24.66 27.34
N VAL A 61 -27.98 -24.72 27.42
CA VAL A 61 -27.15 -25.56 26.55
C VAL A 61 -26.56 -26.68 27.37
N GLU A 62 -26.87 -27.92 26.99
CA GLU A 62 -26.30 -29.13 27.57
C GLU A 62 -25.35 -29.77 26.57
N LYS A 63 -24.15 -30.14 27.04
CA LYS A 63 -23.18 -30.90 26.25
C LYS A 63 -23.25 -32.36 26.66
N LEU A 64 -23.76 -33.21 25.77
CA LEU A 64 -23.86 -34.65 26.00
C LEU A 64 -22.66 -35.37 25.35
N PRO A 65 -22.04 -36.38 26.02
CA PRO A 65 -20.93 -37.15 25.46
C PRO A 65 -21.41 -38.18 24.41
N LYS A 66 -22.72 -38.48 24.38
CA LYS A 66 -23.44 -39.28 23.39
C LYS A 66 -24.84 -38.68 23.21
N VAL A 67 -25.47 -38.91 22.06
CA VAL A 67 -26.87 -38.50 21.81
C VAL A 67 -27.70 -39.69 21.28
N PRO A 68 -29.00 -39.77 21.56
CA PRO A 68 -29.86 -40.81 20.98
C PRO A 68 -29.83 -40.77 19.44
N PRO A 69 -29.86 -41.91 18.73
CA PRO A 69 -29.82 -41.95 17.26
C PRO A 69 -30.88 -41.08 16.56
N ALA A 70 -32.06 -40.93 17.18
CA ALA A 70 -33.15 -40.08 16.68
C ALA A 70 -32.77 -38.58 16.60
N MET A 71 -31.83 -38.10 17.43
CA MET A 71 -31.36 -36.71 17.41
C MET A 71 -30.40 -36.44 16.24
N LEU A 72 -29.80 -37.49 15.65
CA LEU A 72 -28.79 -37.35 14.59
C LEU A 72 -29.34 -36.84 13.26
N SER A 73 -30.67 -36.76 13.12
CA SER A 73 -31.37 -36.13 11.98
C SER A 73 -31.55 -34.62 12.14
N ARG A 74 -31.45 -34.09 13.37
CA ARG A 74 -31.71 -32.68 13.72
C ARG A 74 -30.45 -31.83 13.87
N MET A 75 -29.25 -32.39 13.66
CA MET A 75 -27.99 -31.69 13.88
C MET A 75 -27.63 -30.70 12.77
N HIS A 76 -27.16 -29.51 13.16
CA HIS A 76 -26.52 -28.56 12.25
C HIS A 76 -25.03 -28.87 12.06
N TRP A 77 -24.47 -28.58 10.89
CA TRP A 77 -23.06 -28.82 10.55
C TRP A 77 -22.36 -27.52 10.11
N PHE A 78 -21.69 -26.84 11.03
CA PHE A 78 -20.81 -25.71 10.78
C PHE A 78 -19.58 -26.18 9.96
N LYS A 79 -19.51 -25.81 8.69
CA LYS A 79 -18.50 -26.31 7.72
C LYS A 79 -18.38 -25.47 6.45
N PHE A 80 -19.48 -24.90 5.99
CA PHE A 80 -19.54 -24.18 4.72
C PHE A 80 -18.94 -22.79 4.86
N GLU A 81 -19.05 -22.17 6.03
CA GLU A 81 -18.51 -20.84 6.34
C GLU A 81 -16.98 -20.83 6.18
N ALA A 82 -16.32 -21.89 6.67
CA ALA A 82 -14.90 -22.13 6.46
C ALA A 82 -14.55 -22.28 4.97
N LEU A 83 -15.30 -23.12 4.25
CA LEU A 83 -15.08 -23.38 2.83
C LEU A 83 -15.26 -22.12 1.98
N LEU A 84 -16.35 -21.37 2.20
CA LEU A 84 -16.67 -20.14 1.49
C LEU A 84 -15.65 -19.04 1.78
N THR A 85 -15.19 -18.91 3.03
CA THR A 85 -14.09 -17.98 3.37
C THR A 85 -12.87 -18.26 2.50
N TRP A 86 -12.45 -19.53 2.40
CA TRP A 86 -11.30 -19.92 1.59
C TRP A 86 -11.57 -19.79 0.08
N VAL A 87 -12.72 -20.20 -0.44
CA VAL A 87 -13.06 -20.07 -1.87
C VAL A 87 -13.03 -18.61 -2.31
N PHE A 88 -13.67 -17.69 -1.58
CA PHE A 88 -13.65 -16.27 -1.95
C PHE A 88 -12.28 -15.62 -1.71
N GLY A 89 -11.56 -16.00 -0.64
CA GLY A 89 -10.22 -15.49 -0.36
C GLY A 89 -9.15 -15.97 -1.35
N PHE A 90 -9.26 -17.21 -1.81
CA PHE A 90 -8.42 -17.77 -2.86
C PHE A 90 -8.78 -17.17 -4.23
N GLY A 91 -10.06 -16.90 -4.47
CA GLY A 91 -10.52 -16.09 -5.61
C GLY A 91 -9.89 -14.69 -5.64
N LEU A 92 -9.83 -13.99 -4.49
CA LEU A 92 -9.13 -12.72 -4.37
C LEU A 92 -7.63 -12.83 -4.67
N LEU A 93 -6.97 -13.87 -4.15
CA LEU A 93 -5.55 -14.11 -4.42
C LEU A 93 -5.31 -14.31 -5.93
N GLY A 94 -6.16 -15.12 -6.57
CA GLY A 94 -6.16 -15.31 -8.02
C GLY A 94 -6.36 -14.01 -8.80
N VAL A 95 -7.45 -13.29 -8.54
CA VAL A 95 -7.82 -12.07 -9.29
C VAL A 95 -6.82 -10.93 -9.06
N VAL A 96 -6.38 -10.69 -7.82
CA VAL A 96 -5.57 -9.51 -7.46
C VAL A 96 -4.06 -9.78 -7.63
N TYR A 97 -3.55 -10.94 -7.20
CA TYR A 97 -2.10 -11.19 -7.11
C TYR A 97 -1.52 -12.09 -8.21
N TYR A 98 -2.35 -12.90 -8.88
CA TYR A 98 -1.91 -13.74 -10.00
C TYR A 98 -2.38 -13.21 -11.37
N MET A 99 -3.63 -12.75 -11.48
CA MET A 99 -4.20 -12.17 -12.72
C MET A 99 -3.91 -10.67 -12.87
N GLY A 100 -3.66 -9.94 -11.78
CA GLY A 100 -3.30 -8.51 -11.80
C GLY A 100 -1.90 -8.19 -12.34
N GLY A 101 -1.17 -9.19 -12.84
CA GLY A 101 0.23 -9.06 -13.23
C GLY A 101 1.19 -9.12 -12.04
N ALA A 102 2.50 -9.19 -12.34
CA ALA A 102 3.53 -9.35 -11.31
C ALA A 102 3.57 -8.17 -10.30
N ALA A 103 3.12 -6.98 -10.70
CA ALA A 103 3.37 -5.70 -10.01
C ALA A 103 2.78 -5.54 -8.59
N LEU A 104 1.92 -6.46 -8.12
CA LEU A 104 1.48 -6.51 -6.72
C LEU A 104 2.18 -7.60 -5.90
N THR A 105 2.75 -8.61 -6.56
CA THR A 105 3.34 -9.82 -5.95
C THR A 105 4.86 -9.77 -5.92
N VAL A 106 5.46 -9.31 -7.00
CA VAL A 106 6.91 -9.19 -7.21
C VAL A 106 7.34 -7.76 -6.93
N ASP A 107 8.48 -7.61 -6.27
CA ASP A 107 9.21 -6.36 -6.14
C ASP A 107 10.59 -6.59 -6.76
N PRO A 108 10.94 -5.96 -7.91
CA PRO A 108 12.23 -6.16 -8.57
C PRO A 108 13.45 -5.75 -7.72
N ALA A 109 13.27 -4.94 -6.67
CA ALA A 109 14.34 -4.63 -5.71
C ALA A 109 14.53 -5.75 -4.65
N VAL A 110 13.59 -6.69 -4.55
CA VAL A 110 13.67 -7.90 -3.71
C VAL A 110 14.10 -9.12 -4.54
N ALA A 111 13.41 -9.39 -5.65
CA ALA A 111 13.75 -10.46 -6.59
C ALA A 111 13.14 -10.21 -7.98
N ASP A 112 13.94 -10.36 -9.03
CA ASP A 112 13.43 -10.35 -10.42
C ASP A 112 12.74 -11.68 -10.74
N LEU A 113 11.42 -11.64 -10.89
CA LEU A 113 10.56 -12.81 -11.12
C LEU A 113 9.49 -12.54 -12.16
N SER A 114 9.30 -13.49 -13.08
CA SER A 114 8.14 -13.50 -13.95
C SER A 114 6.84 -13.76 -13.16
N ALA A 115 5.72 -13.23 -13.64
CA ALA A 115 4.40 -13.46 -13.02
C ALA A 115 4.06 -14.95 -12.86
N GLY A 116 4.52 -15.79 -13.81
CA GLY A 116 4.36 -17.25 -13.74
C GLY A 116 5.20 -17.89 -12.62
N ALA A 117 6.47 -17.48 -12.47
CA ALA A 117 7.32 -17.94 -11.38
C ALA A 117 6.78 -17.51 -10.02
N ALA A 118 6.34 -16.25 -9.88
CA ALA A 118 5.74 -15.75 -8.65
C ALA A 118 4.44 -16.50 -8.29
N THR A 119 3.56 -16.73 -9.28
CA THR A 119 2.34 -17.54 -9.10
C THR A 119 2.67 -18.97 -8.66
N ALA A 120 3.68 -19.61 -9.28
CA ALA A 120 4.11 -20.96 -8.93
C ALA A 120 4.68 -21.03 -7.50
N ILE A 121 5.46 -20.03 -7.07
CA ILE A 121 6.01 -19.94 -5.71
C ILE A 121 4.88 -19.74 -4.68
N GLY A 122 3.92 -18.85 -4.96
CA GLY A 122 2.78 -18.59 -4.09
C GLY A 122 1.92 -19.85 -3.90
N MET A 123 1.52 -20.46 -5.01
CA MET A 123 0.78 -21.73 -5.04
C MET A 123 1.53 -22.88 -4.35
N GLY A 124 2.82 -23.04 -4.65
CA GLY A 124 3.69 -24.05 -4.05
C GLY A 124 3.84 -23.87 -2.53
N THR A 125 3.88 -22.62 -2.06
CA THR A 125 3.95 -22.29 -0.63
C THR A 125 2.65 -22.64 0.10
N LEU A 126 1.48 -22.36 -0.51
CA LEU A 126 0.18 -22.75 0.06
C LEU A 126 0.03 -24.28 0.18
N ILE A 127 0.35 -25.01 -0.90
CA ILE A 127 0.21 -26.47 -0.96
C ILE A 127 1.27 -27.15 -0.09
N GLY A 128 2.55 -26.81 -0.29
CA GLY A 128 3.68 -27.40 0.42
C GLY A 128 3.67 -27.07 1.91
N GLY A 129 3.37 -25.82 2.28
CA GLY A 129 3.27 -25.40 3.68
C GLY A 129 2.14 -26.13 4.42
N TRP A 130 0.99 -26.34 3.78
CA TRP A 130 -0.08 -27.16 4.35
C TRP A 130 0.36 -28.63 4.53
N LEU A 131 0.97 -29.25 3.50
CA LEU A 131 1.45 -30.62 3.56
C LEU A 131 2.47 -30.82 4.69
N VAL A 132 3.49 -29.95 4.78
CA VAL A 132 4.51 -30.01 5.84
C VAL A 132 3.88 -29.87 7.23
N TYR A 133 2.95 -28.93 7.43
CA TYR A 133 2.21 -28.77 8.67
C TYR A 133 1.40 -30.04 9.02
N ASP A 134 0.65 -30.61 8.06
CA ASP A 134 -0.25 -31.72 8.35
C ASP A 134 0.52 -33.03 8.60
N LEU A 135 1.61 -33.26 7.85
CA LEU A 135 2.56 -34.35 8.09
C LEU A 135 3.19 -34.25 9.49
N LEU A 136 3.67 -33.06 9.88
CA LEU A 136 4.22 -32.82 11.22
C LEU A 136 3.20 -33.19 12.31
N TRP A 137 1.93 -32.79 12.15
CA TRP A 137 0.84 -33.04 13.09
C TRP A 137 0.08 -34.37 12.90
N ILE A 138 0.61 -35.31 12.10
CA ILE A 138 0.29 -36.75 12.19
C ILE A 138 1.51 -37.60 12.57
N SER A 139 2.72 -37.05 12.51
CA SER A 139 3.96 -37.70 12.93
C SER A 139 4.02 -37.98 14.45
N PRO A 140 4.95 -38.84 14.93
CA PRO A 140 5.18 -39.02 16.36
C PRO A 140 5.50 -37.74 17.14
N LEU A 141 5.97 -36.67 16.49
CA LEU A 141 6.24 -35.38 17.16
C LEU A 141 4.95 -34.77 17.74
N ALA A 142 3.78 -35.08 17.18
CA ALA A 142 2.49 -34.65 17.72
C ALA A 142 2.21 -35.16 19.15
N GLN A 143 2.90 -36.22 19.61
CA GLN A 143 2.86 -36.68 21.00
C GLN A 143 3.58 -35.74 21.98
N ARG A 144 4.33 -34.75 21.49
CA ARG A 144 5.00 -33.70 22.27
C ARG A 144 4.49 -32.32 21.82
N PRO A 145 3.24 -31.92 22.16
CA PRO A 145 2.57 -30.78 21.53
C PRO A 145 3.32 -29.44 21.64
N ARG A 146 4.09 -29.22 22.72
CA ARG A 146 4.94 -28.03 22.87
C ARG A 146 6.03 -27.98 21.79
N ALA A 147 6.77 -29.08 21.59
CA ALA A 147 7.81 -29.16 20.57
C ALA A 147 7.22 -29.09 19.16
N ALA A 148 6.10 -29.79 18.90
CA ALA A 148 5.39 -29.70 17.62
C ALA A 148 4.93 -28.26 17.30
N ALA A 149 4.42 -27.52 18.30
CA ALA A 149 4.05 -26.12 18.15
C ALA A 149 5.26 -25.19 17.93
N THR A 150 6.36 -25.37 18.66
CA THR A 150 7.61 -24.61 18.44
C THR A 150 8.16 -24.81 17.04
N VAL A 151 8.22 -26.06 16.54
CA VAL A 151 8.65 -26.34 15.16
C VAL A 151 7.66 -25.78 14.14
N SER A 152 6.34 -25.87 14.38
CA SER A 152 5.33 -25.26 13.50
C SER A 152 5.47 -23.75 13.39
N PHE A 153 5.76 -23.07 14.51
CA PHE A 153 6.02 -21.63 14.52
C PHE A 153 7.33 -21.29 13.79
N ALA A 154 8.42 -22.01 14.07
CA ALA A 154 9.69 -21.81 13.38
C ALA A 154 9.58 -21.99 11.85
N LEU A 155 8.81 -23.00 11.40
CA LEU A 155 8.51 -23.20 9.98
C LEU A 155 7.67 -22.07 9.38
N LEU A 156 6.65 -21.57 10.10
CA LEU A 156 5.86 -20.42 9.66
C LEU A 156 6.71 -19.16 9.52
N ILE A 157 7.63 -18.91 10.46
CA ILE A 157 8.55 -17.77 10.39
C ILE A 157 9.62 -17.96 9.31
N ALA A 158 10.07 -19.18 9.04
CA ALA A 158 10.94 -19.48 7.90
C ALA A 158 10.24 -19.24 6.55
N VAL A 159 8.94 -19.56 6.44
CA VAL A 159 8.12 -19.22 5.26
C VAL A 159 7.93 -17.70 5.16
N ALA A 160 7.66 -16.99 6.25
CA ALA A 160 7.56 -15.53 6.24
C ALA A 160 8.88 -14.87 5.81
N TYR A 161 10.01 -15.32 6.36
CA TYR A 161 11.36 -14.90 5.96
C TYR A 161 11.57 -15.12 4.46
N GLY A 162 11.36 -16.35 3.97
CA GLY A 162 11.55 -16.69 2.56
C GLY A 162 10.69 -15.84 1.64
N LEU A 163 9.40 -15.69 1.94
CA LEU A 163 8.50 -14.86 1.14
C LEU A 163 8.89 -13.37 1.16
N THR A 164 9.37 -12.81 2.28
CA THR A 164 9.86 -11.42 2.31
C THR A 164 11.18 -11.19 1.57
N HIS A 165 11.86 -12.24 1.12
CA HIS A 165 13.07 -12.18 0.27
C HIS A 165 12.79 -12.62 -1.18
N VAL A 166 11.52 -12.77 -1.56
CA VAL A 166 11.09 -13.30 -2.88
C VAL A 166 9.90 -12.52 -3.45
N PHE A 167 9.00 -12.01 -2.61
CA PHE A 167 7.84 -11.20 -2.96
C PHE A 167 7.93 -9.79 -2.35
N SER A 168 7.09 -8.87 -2.84
CA SER A 168 6.81 -7.62 -2.14
C SER A 168 6.35 -7.94 -0.70
N GLY A 169 6.79 -7.15 0.30
CA GLY A 169 6.44 -7.41 1.71
C GLY A 169 4.92 -7.51 1.95
N ARG A 170 4.16 -6.72 1.20
CA ARG A 170 2.69 -6.76 1.14
C ARG A 170 2.16 -8.13 0.73
N ALA A 171 2.64 -8.66 -0.40
CA ALA A 171 2.23 -9.96 -0.89
C ALA A 171 2.76 -11.10 -0.01
N ALA A 172 3.97 -10.98 0.55
CA ALA A 172 4.54 -11.95 1.47
C ALA A 172 3.62 -12.17 2.70
N PHE A 173 3.21 -11.10 3.40
CA PHE A 173 2.32 -11.20 4.56
C PHE A 173 0.97 -11.82 4.20
N LEU A 174 0.39 -11.43 3.05
CA LEU A 174 -0.87 -11.98 2.58
C LEU A 174 -0.77 -13.47 2.20
N HIS A 175 0.34 -13.92 1.62
CA HIS A 175 0.59 -15.34 1.35
C HIS A 175 0.79 -16.16 2.63
N VAL A 176 1.48 -15.61 3.66
CA VAL A 176 1.58 -16.27 4.99
C VAL A 176 0.18 -16.36 5.65
N GLY A 177 -0.62 -15.30 5.55
CA GLY A 177 -2.02 -15.30 6.00
C GLY A 177 -2.89 -16.32 5.26
N ALA A 178 -2.77 -16.41 3.94
CA ALA A 178 -3.48 -17.37 3.10
C ALA A 178 -3.02 -18.82 3.36
N LEU A 179 -1.75 -19.05 3.69
CA LEU A 179 -1.24 -20.35 4.13
C LEU A 179 -1.90 -20.77 5.45
N MET A 180 -1.90 -19.90 6.46
CA MET A 180 -2.58 -20.17 7.73
C MET A 180 -4.08 -20.41 7.53
N GLY A 181 -4.76 -19.60 6.70
CA GLY A 181 -6.17 -19.79 6.35
C GLY A 181 -6.45 -21.13 5.65
N THR A 182 -5.59 -21.52 4.69
CA THR A 182 -5.66 -22.81 3.99
C THR A 182 -5.48 -23.97 4.97
N ILE A 183 -4.48 -23.89 5.86
CA ILE A 183 -4.28 -24.84 6.95
C ILE A 183 -5.53 -24.92 7.85
N MET A 184 -6.14 -23.79 8.20
CA MET A 184 -7.33 -23.75 9.05
C MET A 184 -8.56 -24.43 8.40
N VAL A 185 -8.77 -24.26 7.10
CA VAL A 185 -9.87 -24.93 6.39
C VAL A 185 -9.58 -26.41 6.13
N ALA A 186 -8.33 -26.78 5.82
CA ALA A 186 -7.93 -28.18 5.70
C ALA A 186 -8.05 -28.93 7.06
N ASN A 187 -7.73 -28.29 8.19
CA ASN A 187 -8.01 -28.81 9.53
C ASN A 187 -9.51 -29.14 9.70
N VAL A 188 -10.41 -28.26 9.24
CA VAL A 188 -11.87 -28.50 9.29
C VAL A 188 -12.26 -29.68 8.41
N TRP A 189 -11.96 -29.63 7.10
CA TRP A 189 -12.51 -30.56 6.12
C TRP A 189 -11.82 -31.92 6.06
N MET A 190 -10.52 -32.00 6.36
CA MET A 190 -9.73 -33.24 6.24
C MET A 190 -9.43 -33.92 7.58
N ARG A 191 -9.60 -33.22 8.72
CA ARG A 191 -9.27 -33.76 10.06
C ARG A 191 -10.44 -33.72 11.05
N ILE A 192 -11.19 -32.62 11.12
CA ILE A 192 -12.30 -32.47 12.08
C ILE A 192 -13.58 -33.15 11.58
N ILE A 193 -14.08 -32.80 10.39
CA ILE A 193 -15.33 -33.35 9.83
C ILE A 193 -15.27 -34.88 9.65
N PRO A 194 -14.16 -35.50 9.18
CA PRO A 194 -14.07 -36.96 9.10
C PRO A 194 -14.14 -37.66 10.46
N ALA A 195 -13.58 -37.06 11.52
CA ALA A 195 -13.67 -37.58 12.88
C ALA A 195 -15.10 -37.43 13.45
N GLN A 196 -15.76 -36.28 13.21
CA GLN A 196 -17.16 -36.07 13.57
C GLN A 196 -18.10 -37.05 12.85
N ARG A 197 -17.84 -37.35 11.57
CA ARG A 197 -18.59 -38.38 10.82
C ARG A 197 -18.44 -39.77 11.42
N GLN A 198 -17.24 -40.15 11.88
CA GLN A 198 -17.00 -41.43 12.54
C GLN A 198 -17.67 -41.52 13.92
N LEU A 199 -17.63 -40.44 14.71
CA LEU A 199 -18.41 -40.29 15.96
C LEU A 199 -19.91 -40.50 15.72
N VAL A 200 -20.47 -39.88 14.66
CA VAL A 200 -21.89 -40.06 14.28
C VAL A 200 -22.17 -41.48 13.77
N ALA A 201 -21.24 -42.13 13.07
CA ALA A 201 -21.39 -43.51 12.61
C ALA A 201 -21.43 -44.51 13.79
N ALA A 202 -20.48 -44.44 14.71
CA ALA A 202 -20.47 -45.26 15.93
C ALA A 202 -21.75 -45.06 16.76
N THR A 203 -22.19 -43.80 16.91
CA THR A 203 -23.46 -43.47 17.60
C THR A 203 -24.70 -44.07 16.91
N ARG A 204 -24.69 -44.25 15.58
CA ARG A 204 -25.76 -44.96 14.85
C ARG A 204 -25.70 -46.48 15.02
N ALA A 205 -24.51 -47.04 15.13
CA ALA A 205 -24.29 -48.48 15.35
C ALA A 205 -24.52 -48.91 16.82
N GLY A 206 -24.58 -47.96 17.76
CA GLY A 206 -24.63 -48.24 19.20
C GLY A 206 -23.25 -48.50 19.83
N GLU A 207 -22.18 -48.25 19.08
CA GLU A 207 -20.79 -48.49 19.47
C GLU A 207 -20.23 -47.37 20.37
N GLU A 208 -19.21 -47.68 21.17
CA GLU A 208 -18.42 -46.66 21.88
C GLU A 208 -17.57 -45.85 20.90
N PRO A 209 -17.75 -44.51 20.79
CA PRO A 209 -16.97 -43.72 19.85
C PRO A 209 -15.49 -43.59 20.25
N ASP A 210 -14.58 -43.75 19.27
CA ASP A 210 -13.14 -43.60 19.51
C ASP A 210 -12.77 -42.17 19.97
N ARG A 211 -12.43 -42.08 21.26
CA ARG A 211 -12.03 -40.84 21.92
C ARG A 211 -10.69 -40.29 21.40
N THR A 212 -9.84 -41.10 20.77
CA THR A 212 -8.58 -40.63 20.18
C THR A 212 -8.82 -39.78 18.93
N LEU A 213 -9.82 -40.10 18.11
CA LEU A 213 -10.25 -39.27 16.98
C LEU A 213 -10.81 -37.93 17.46
N ALA A 214 -11.66 -37.95 18.50
CA ALA A 214 -12.19 -36.72 19.11
C ALA A 214 -11.07 -35.84 19.68
N ALA A 215 -10.08 -36.43 20.36
CA ALA A 215 -8.91 -35.70 20.87
C ALA A 215 -8.04 -35.09 19.75
N ARG A 216 -7.79 -35.85 18.67
CA ARG A 216 -7.06 -35.36 17.49
C ARG A 216 -7.80 -34.19 16.81
N ALA A 217 -9.10 -34.30 16.63
CA ALA A 217 -9.95 -33.23 16.08
C ALA A 217 -9.95 -31.98 16.99
N LYS A 218 -10.09 -32.15 18.32
CA LYS A 218 -10.02 -31.05 19.29
C LYS A 218 -8.66 -30.35 19.26
N ASN A 219 -7.57 -31.08 19.00
CA ASN A 219 -6.25 -30.47 18.84
C ASN A 219 -6.16 -29.60 17.56
N ARG A 220 -6.66 -30.07 16.42
CA ARG A 220 -6.72 -29.24 15.19
C ARG A 220 -7.63 -28.01 15.35
N SER A 221 -8.72 -28.13 16.10
CA SER A 221 -9.57 -26.97 16.47
C SER A 221 -8.82 -25.94 17.32
N ARG A 222 -8.01 -26.39 18.30
CA ARG A 222 -7.12 -25.50 19.08
C ARG A 222 -6.13 -24.75 18.19
N HIS A 223 -5.55 -25.38 17.16
CA HIS A 223 -4.64 -24.71 16.24
C HIS A 223 -5.35 -23.57 15.51
N ASN A 224 -6.56 -23.82 14.98
CA ASN A 224 -7.37 -22.78 14.34
C ASN A 224 -7.69 -21.62 15.30
N ASN A 225 -8.03 -21.91 16.56
CA ASN A 225 -8.30 -20.89 17.57
C ASN A 225 -7.11 -19.94 17.78
N TYR A 226 -5.88 -20.46 17.85
CA TYR A 226 -4.68 -19.63 18.03
C TYR A 226 -4.23 -18.90 16.75
N MET A 227 -4.44 -19.47 15.56
CA MET A 227 -4.15 -18.81 14.28
C MET A 227 -5.16 -17.71 13.91
N THR A 228 -6.33 -17.66 14.54
CA THR A 228 -7.43 -16.73 14.18
C THR A 228 -6.99 -15.27 14.11
N TYR A 229 -6.38 -14.72 15.17
CA TYR A 229 -5.96 -13.30 15.17
C TYR A 229 -4.70 -13.03 14.34
N PRO A 230 -3.66 -13.89 14.33
CA PRO A 230 -2.57 -13.75 13.37
C PRO A 230 -3.01 -13.77 11.89
N VAL A 231 -4.02 -14.55 11.52
CA VAL A 231 -4.62 -14.52 10.17
C VAL A 231 -5.31 -13.19 9.90
N VAL A 232 -6.13 -12.68 10.84
CA VAL A 232 -6.78 -11.37 10.68
C VAL A 232 -5.75 -10.26 10.51
N PHE A 233 -4.69 -10.24 11.33
CA PHE A 233 -3.57 -9.31 11.15
C PHE A 233 -2.93 -9.43 9.76
N ALA A 234 -2.59 -10.65 9.33
CA ALA A 234 -1.96 -10.90 8.04
C ALA A 234 -2.82 -10.46 6.83
N MET A 235 -4.15 -10.47 6.97
CA MET A 235 -5.09 -9.99 5.95
C MET A 235 -5.19 -8.45 5.91
N ILE A 236 -5.18 -7.78 7.07
CA ILE A 236 -5.29 -6.30 7.13
C ILE A 236 -3.94 -5.58 6.99
N SER A 237 -2.81 -6.27 7.14
CA SER A 237 -1.46 -5.69 7.13
C SER A 237 -1.17 -4.82 5.91
N SER A 238 -1.77 -5.14 4.75
CA SER A 238 -1.61 -4.39 3.50
C SER A 238 -2.07 -2.92 3.55
N HIS A 239 -2.75 -2.49 4.63
CA HIS A 239 -3.09 -1.09 4.92
C HIS A 239 -2.06 -0.36 5.79
N TYR A 240 -1.02 -1.05 6.29
CA TYR A 240 -0.06 -0.53 7.28
C TYR A 240 1.39 -0.74 6.80
N PHE A 241 1.85 0.13 5.89
CA PHE A 241 3.16 0.02 5.22
C PHE A 241 4.32 -0.27 6.19
N HIS A 242 4.39 0.46 7.31
CA HIS A 242 5.45 0.28 8.32
C HIS A 242 5.59 -1.15 8.84
N THR A 243 4.55 -1.99 8.79
CA THR A 243 4.62 -3.39 9.24
C THR A 243 5.29 -4.33 8.24
N PHE A 244 5.04 -4.14 6.94
CA PHE A 244 5.52 -5.05 5.88
C PHE A 244 6.68 -4.47 5.05
N GLY A 245 6.90 -3.15 5.10
CA GLY A 245 8.03 -2.45 4.48
C GLY A 245 9.23 -2.26 5.42
N ALA A 246 9.15 -2.73 6.66
CA ALA A 246 10.28 -2.72 7.59
C ALA A 246 11.42 -3.63 7.10
N ARG A 247 12.67 -3.22 7.33
CA ARG A 247 13.90 -3.96 6.95
C ARG A 247 13.88 -5.44 7.37
N ASN A 248 13.27 -5.75 8.52
CA ASN A 248 13.07 -7.10 9.03
C ASN A 248 11.58 -7.42 9.18
N ALA A 249 10.76 -7.18 8.14
CA ALA A 249 9.31 -7.40 8.16
C ALA A 249 8.89 -8.80 8.67
N TRP A 250 9.68 -9.84 8.40
CA TRP A 250 9.44 -11.20 8.93
C TRP A 250 9.55 -11.29 10.46
N LEU A 251 10.40 -10.49 11.12
CA LEU A 251 10.44 -10.35 12.58
C LEU A 251 9.25 -9.54 13.12
N VAL A 252 8.83 -8.49 12.40
CA VAL A 252 7.60 -7.74 12.74
C VAL A 252 6.38 -8.67 12.69
N PHE A 253 6.29 -9.52 11.66
CA PHE A 253 5.28 -10.57 11.57
C PHE A 253 5.37 -11.56 12.73
N ALA A 254 6.57 -12.06 13.07
CA ALA A 254 6.76 -12.98 14.19
C ALA A 254 6.31 -12.39 15.54
N ALA A 255 6.65 -11.12 15.78
CA ALA A 255 6.27 -10.38 16.98
C ALA A 255 4.75 -10.15 17.05
N LEU A 256 4.12 -9.72 15.96
CA LEU A 256 2.66 -9.50 15.89
C LEU A 256 1.86 -10.81 15.92
N PHE A 257 2.41 -11.92 15.41
CA PHE A 257 1.85 -13.27 15.61
C PHE A 257 1.83 -13.63 17.11
N VAL A 258 2.95 -13.46 17.81
CA VAL A 258 3.05 -13.79 19.25
C VAL A 258 2.14 -12.89 20.09
N ALA A 259 2.08 -11.59 19.80
CA ALA A 259 1.15 -10.67 20.46
C ALA A 259 -0.31 -11.11 20.24
N SER A 260 -0.70 -11.37 18.99
CA SER A 260 -2.06 -11.77 18.60
C SER A 260 -2.48 -13.13 19.20
N ALA A 261 -1.58 -14.12 19.17
CA ALA A 261 -1.80 -15.43 19.78
C ALA A 261 -1.83 -15.35 21.32
N GLY A 262 -1.06 -14.42 21.91
CA GLY A 262 -1.04 -14.14 23.35
C GLY A 262 -2.32 -13.47 23.85
N ILE A 263 -2.85 -12.48 23.11
CA ILE A 263 -4.18 -11.90 23.34
C ILE A 263 -5.24 -13.00 23.31
N ARG A 264 -5.22 -13.86 22.28
CA ARG A 264 -6.15 -15.00 22.20
C ARG A 264 -5.96 -15.99 23.35
N HIS A 265 -4.73 -16.23 23.80
CA HIS A 265 -4.46 -17.07 24.97
C HIS A 265 -5.15 -16.54 26.22
N LEU A 266 -4.98 -15.25 26.54
CA LEU A 266 -5.61 -14.60 27.70
C LEU A 266 -7.13 -14.73 27.68
N MET A 267 -7.76 -14.51 26.51
CA MET A 267 -9.21 -14.67 26.35
C MET A 267 -9.72 -16.10 26.58
N ASN A 268 -8.87 -17.13 26.44
CA ASN A 268 -9.26 -18.52 26.69
C ASN A 268 -9.23 -18.91 28.19
N LEU A 269 -8.70 -18.06 29.09
CA LEU A 269 -8.40 -18.44 30.49
C LEU A 269 -9.61 -18.38 31.45
N ARG A 270 -10.85 -18.39 30.95
CA ARG A 270 -12.09 -18.36 31.77
C ARG A 270 -12.08 -17.25 32.84
N GLY A 271 -11.70 -16.02 32.47
CA GLY A 271 -11.60 -14.87 33.37
C GLY A 271 -10.38 -14.85 34.31
N ARG A 272 -9.53 -15.88 34.31
CA ARG A 272 -8.32 -15.95 35.15
C ARG A 272 -7.16 -15.24 34.44
N PHE A 273 -6.72 -14.09 34.96
CA PHE A 273 -5.58 -13.38 34.37
C PHE A 273 -4.27 -14.16 34.51
N SER A 274 -3.41 -14.08 33.50
CA SER A 274 -2.06 -14.66 33.52
C SER A 274 -1.03 -13.58 33.21
N ALA A 275 -0.43 -13.02 34.25
CA ALA A 275 0.58 -11.97 34.14
C ALA A 275 1.78 -12.39 33.24
N PRO A 276 2.32 -13.63 33.30
CA PRO A 276 3.38 -14.05 32.38
C PRO A 276 2.96 -14.05 30.91
N ALA A 277 1.73 -14.50 30.61
CA ALA A 277 1.23 -14.50 29.23
C ALA A 277 0.95 -13.09 28.72
N ALA A 278 0.44 -12.20 29.58
CA ALA A 278 0.26 -10.79 29.27
C ALA A 278 1.59 -10.06 29.05
N ALA A 279 2.61 -10.33 29.88
CA ALA A 279 3.95 -9.78 29.72
C ALA A 279 4.59 -10.22 28.39
N VAL A 280 4.45 -11.50 28.00
CA VAL A 280 4.94 -11.98 26.69
C VAL A 280 4.19 -11.33 25.53
N ALA A 281 2.86 -11.20 25.60
CA ALA A 281 2.07 -10.55 24.56
C ALA A 281 2.41 -9.05 24.40
N ALA A 282 2.56 -8.34 25.53
CA ALA A 282 2.94 -6.93 25.56
C ALA A 282 4.38 -6.71 25.08
N ALA A 283 5.34 -7.53 25.53
CA ALA A 283 6.72 -7.47 25.07
C ALA A 283 6.83 -7.74 23.56
N ALA A 284 6.03 -8.67 23.01
CA ALA A 284 5.97 -8.91 21.58
C ALA A 284 5.33 -7.72 20.81
N ALA A 285 4.30 -7.07 21.35
CA ALA A 285 3.74 -5.86 20.74
C ALA A 285 4.74 -4.68 20.77
N VAL A 286 5.46 -4.49 21.87
CA VAL A 286 6.54 -3.47 21.98
C VAL A 286 7.70 -3.80 21.03
N ALA A 287 8.10 -5.06 20.92
CA ALA A 287 9.13 -5.48 19.97
C ALA A 287 8.70 -5.21 18.52
N ALA A 288 7.43 -5.45 18.16
CA ALA A 288 6.92 -5.08 16.84
C ALA A 288 6.99 -3.56 16.59
N ILE A 289 6.58 -2.74 17.56
CA ILE A 289 6.69 -1.27 17.47
C ILE A 289 8.16 -0.86 17.25
N VAL A 290 9.08 -1.33 18.09
CA VAL A 290 10.52 -1.01 18.01
C VAL A 290 11.13 -1.46 16.67
N LEU A 291 10.75 -2.63 16.15
CA LEU A 291 11.20 -3.12 14.84
C LEU A 291 10.63 -2.33 13.64
N THR A 292 9.65 -1.45 13.86
CA THR A 292 9.08 -0.55 12.84
C THR A 292 9.44 0.92 13.04
N MET A 293 10.12 1.26 14.14
CA MET A 293 10.69 2.59 14.34
C MET A 293 11.90 2.79 13.39
N PRO A 294 12.09 4.01 12.83
CA PRO A 294 13.32 4.31 12.10
C PRO A 294 14.52 4.27 13.04
N GLU A 295 15.65 3.74 12.56
CA GLU A 295 16.92 3.76 13.28
C GLU A 295 17.36 5.23 13.47
N SER A 296 17.24 5.74 14.69
CA SER A 296 17.76 7.05 15.07
C SER A 296 19.30 6.99 15.13
N GLU A 297 19.99 7.65 14.20
CA GLU A 297 21.46 7.70 14.25
C GLU A 297 21.96 8.31 15.57
N PRO A 298 23.02 7.76 16.18
CA PRO A 298 23.62 8.34 17.37
C PRO A 298 24.28 9.68 17.02
N THR A 299 23.80 10.76 17.65
CA THR A 299 24.34 12.13 17.49
C THR A 299 25.75 12.24 18.06
N GLY A 300 26.76 11.79 17.30
CA GLY A 300 28.12 11.65 17.85
C GLY A 300 29.26 11.23 16.90
N ARG A 301 29.28 11.63 15.62
CA ARG A 301 30.54 11.55 14.82
C ARG A 301 30.76 12.53 13.67
N ALA A 302 29.98 13.60 13.57
CA ALA A 302 30.24 14.68 12.61
C ALA A 302 31.24 15.69 13.19
N ASP A 303 32.55 15.42 13.08
CA ASP A 303 33.59 16.45 13.36
C ASP A 303 34.99 16.18 12.78
N THR A 304 35.40 14.94 12.53
CA THR A 304 36.81 14.63 12.17
C THR A 304 37.08 14.34 10.68
N ALA A 305 36.07 14.41 9.80
CA ALA A 305 36.20 14.09 8.37
C ALA A 305 36.47 15.33 7.48
N ALA A 306 36.00 16.51 7.87
CA ALA A 306 36.02 17.71 7.03
C ALA A 306 37.42 18.35 6.86
N ALA A 307 38.42 17.93 7.64
CA ALA A 307 39.72 18.60 7.73
C ALA A 307 40.78 18.15 6.68
N ARG A 308 40.43 17.31 5.70
CA ARG A 308 41.39 16.78 4.70
C ARG A 308 40.79 16.61 3.29
N LEU A 309 40.57 17.71 2.57
CA LEU A 309 40.56 17.74 1.10
C LEU A 309 40.63 19.19 0.58
N ALA A 310 41.82 19.80 0.65
CA ALA A 310 42.14 20.98 -0.16
C ALA A 310 42.61 20.51 -1.55
N PRO A 311 42.25 21.18 -2.66
CA PRO A 311 42.54 20.71 -4.01
C PRO A 311 44.03 20.87 -4.36
N ALA A 312 44.65 19.79 -4.85
CA ALA A 312 45.98 19.81 -5.44
C ALA A 312 45.90 19.63 -6.97
N GLY A 313 46.80 20.30 -7.70
CA GLY A 313 46.65 20.56 -9.14
C GLY A 313 46.64 19.33 -10.06
N ALA A 314 45.90 19.47 -11.16
CA ALA A 314 45.94 18.52 -12.28
C ALA A 314 47.20 18.69 -13.15
N PRO A 315 47.71 17.60 -13.75
CA PRO A 315 48.50 17.65 -14.98
C PRO A 315 47.75 17.03 -16.16
N ALA A 316 48.04 17.49 -17.38
CA ALA A 316 47.31 17.09 -18.60
C ALA A 316 48.06 16.06 -19.48
N ALA A 317 47.30 15.19 -20.15
CA ALA A 317 47.72 14.39 -21.30
C ALA A 317 46.56 14.41 -22.33
N ARG A 318 46.65 15.19 -23.40
CA ARG A 318 47.34 14.96 -24.70
C ARG A 318 46.38 14.38 -25.76
N SER A 319 46.35 15.03 -26.93
CA SER A 319 45.41 14.79 -28.02
C SER A 319 45.89 13.74 -29.03
N ALA A 320 44.94 13.01 -29.64
CA ALA A 320 45.10 12.32 -30.91
C ALA A 320 43.73 12.23 -31.64
N ALA A 321 43.67 12.69 -32.89
CA ALA A 321 42.50 12.67 -33.78
C ALA A 321 42.95 13.05 -35.22
N PRO A 322 42.12 12.91 -36.27
CA PRO A 322 40.85 12.16 -36.43
C PRO A 322 41.11 10.94 -37.36
N SER A 323 40.27 10.32 -38.21
CA SER A 323 38.82 10.25 -38.56
C SER A 323 38.64 9.05 -39.53
N PRO A 324 37.44 8.68 -40.03
CA PRO A 324 36.07 8.88 -39.51
C PRO A 324 35.25 7.57 -39.43
N ALA A 325 34.18 7.54 -38.63
CA ALA A 325 33.07 6.61 -38.78
C ALA A 325 31.76 7.28 -38.34
N THR A 326 30.67 7.08 -39.10
CA THR A 326 29.50 7.99 -39.06
C THR A 326 28.33 7.44 -38.25
N THR A 327 28.20 7.87 -37.00
CA THR A 327 26.94 7.83 -36.23
C THR A 327 26.81 9.11 -35.39
N GLY A 328 25.63 9.75 -35.44
CA GLY A 328 25.39 11.04 -34.75
C GLY A 328 24.99 10.86 -33.28
N PRO A 329 25.37 11.79 -32.37
CA PRO A 329 24.84 11.84 -31.01
C PRO A 329 23.35 12.28 -30.98
N PRO A 330 22.61 11.98 -29.89
CA PRO A 330 21.28 12.53 -29.68
C PRO A 330 21.33 14.05 -29.44
N ALA A 331 20.32 14.76 -29.92
CA ALA A 331 20.21 16.22 -29.75
C ALA A 331 19.79 16.59 -28.31
N ALA A 332 20.16 17.80 -27.89
CA ALA A 332 19.65 18.41 -26.66
C ALA A 332 18.15 18.72 -26.78
N HIS A 333 17.43 18.68 -25.65
CA HIS A 333 16.02 19.07 -25.60
C HIS A 333 15.86 20.60 -25.55
N ASP A 334 16.03 21.26 -26.70
CA ASP A 334 15.48 22.59 -26.91
C ASP A 334 13.95 22.50 -26.87
N THR A 335 13.32 22.98 -25.79
CA THR A 335 11.86 23.08 -25.67
C THR A 335 11.33 24.24 -26.52
N ALA A 336 11.27 24.03 -27.83
CA ALA A 336 10.63 24.95 -28.76
C ALA A 336 9.11 25.09 -28.43
N PRO A 337 8.50 26.28 -28.58
CA PRO A 337 7.10 26.48 -28.23
C PRO A 337 6.14 25.62 -29.06
N ALA A 338 5.09 25.10 -28.40
CA ALA A 338 4.05 24.33 -29.06
C ALA A 338 3.27 25.15 -30.12
N ALA A 339 2.68 24.44 -31.08
CA ALA A 339 2.14 24.98 -32.33
C ALA A 339 1.28 26.25 -32.19
N ALA A 340 1.62 27.29 -32.95
CA ALA A 340 0.84 28.50 -33.08
C ALA A 340 -0.46 28.25 -33.87
N GLY A 341 -1.54 27.93 -33.15
CA GLY A 341 -2.91 28.02 -33.68
C GLY A 341 -3.23 29.44 -34.17
N ALA A 342 -4.12 29.57 -35.16
CA ALA A 342 -4.33 30.79 -35.93
C ALA A 342 -4.58 32.04 -35.07
N VAL A 343 -3.54 32.86 -34.90
CA VAL A 343 -3.57 34.06 -34.06
C VAL A 343 -4.49 35.12 -34.68
N GLY A 344 -5.55 35.49 -33.96
CA GLY A 344 -6.45 36.58 -34.36
C GLY A 344 -5.69 37.89 -34.54
N ARG A 345 -5.93 38.59 -35.65
CA ARG A 345 -5.28 39.88 -35.98
C ARG A 345 -5.49 40.90 -34.84
N GLY A 346 -4.44 41.10 -34.04
CA GLY A 346 -4.44 42.05 -32.91
C GLY A 346 -4.11 41.44 -31.55
N ALA A 347 -3.98 40.12 -31.39
CA ALA A 347 -3.49 39.54 -30.14
C ALA A 347 -2.02 39.93 -29.87
N GLY A 348 -1.67 40.15 -28.60
CA GLY A 348 -0.32 40.46 -28.12
C GLY A 348 0.31 39.32 -27.33
N SER A 349 1.26 39.65 -26.45
CA SER A 349 1.81 38.70 -25.47
C SER A 349 2.13 39.38 -24.15
N ILE A 350 2.27 38.58 -23.09
CA ILE A 350 2.82 39.00 -21.80
C ILE A 350 4.13 38.24 -21.61
N ARG A 351 5.20 38.93 -21.28
CA ARG A 351 6.46 38.34 -20.79
C ARG A 351 6.75 38.87 -19.41
N GLY A 352 7.25 38.01 -18.53
CA GLY A 352 7.58 38.47 -17.19
C GLY A 352 8.62 37.62 -16.49
N VAL A 353 8.99 38.10 -15.31
CA VAL A 353 9.95 37.46 -14.42
C VAL A 353 9.37 37.47 -13.01
N VAL A 354 9.36 36.31 -12.36
CA VAL A 354 9.01 36.19 -10.95
C VAL A 354 10.29 36.23 -10.13
N THR A 355 10.36 37.12 -9.15
CA THR A 355 11.55 37.33 -8.32
C THR A 355 11.32 36.87 -6.88
N TYR A 356 12.41 36.50 -6.20
CA TYR A 356 12.41 36.08 -4.81
C TYR A 356 13.45 36.87 -4.00
N SER A 357 13.01 37.50 -2.91
CA SER A 357 13.85 38.24 -1.97
C SER A 357 14.01 37.49 -0.64
N GLY A 358 15.23 37.42 -0.10
CA GLY A 358 15.50 36.89 1.25
C GLY A 358 16.21 35.54 1.27
N PRO A 359 16.43 34.96 2.47
CA PRO A 359 17.13 33.69 2.63
C PRO A 359 16.25 32.52 2.16
N LEU A 360 16.79 31.66 1.29
CA LEU A 360 16.13 30.42 0.91
C LEU A 360 15.90 29.53 2.16
N PRO A 361 14.73 28.87 2.28
CA PRO A 361 14.53 27.87 3.32
C PRO A 361 15.53 26.71 3.13
N PRO A 362 16.02 26.09 4.22
CA PRO A 362 16.99 25.00 4.12
C PRO A 362 16.38 23.77 3.43
N PRO A 363 17.17 23.02 2.61
CA PRO A 363 16.68 21.80 1.97
C PRO A 363 16.21 20.77 2.99
N ARG A 364 14.98 20.27 2.85
CA ARG A 364 14.46 19.22 3.74
C ARG A 364 14.99 17.87 3.28
N GLU A 365 15.94 17.28 4.02
CA GLU A 365 16.38 15.91 3.76
C GLU A 365 15.22 14.89 3.84
N LEU A 366 15.30 13.87 3.00
CA LEU A 366 14.30 12.81 2.86
C LEU A 366 14.86 11.48 3.35
N THR A 367 14.28 10.93 4.41
CA THR A 367 14.51 9.53 4.80
C THR A 367 13.74 8.61 3.85
N LEU A 368 14.37 8.26 2.74
CA LEU A 368 13.78 7.39 1.71
C LEU A 368 13.72 5.92 2.17
N ALA A 369 12.69 5.20 1.72
CA ALA A 369 12.62 3.75 1.86
C ALA A 369 13.75 3.08 1.04
N PRO A 370 14.25 1.88 1.42
CA PRO A 370 15.42 1.27 0.79
C PRO A 370 15.35 1.13 -0.74
N GLY A 371 14.18 0.75 -1.28
CA GLY A 371 13.97 0.67 -2.73
C GLY A 371 14.12 2.03 -3.44
N CYS A 372 13.61 3.12 -2.85
CA CYS A 372 13.82 4.47 -3.34
C CYS A 372 15.28 4.89 -3.22
N GLN A 373 15.89 4.67 -2.05
CA GLN A 373 17.27 5.07 -1.77
C GLN A 373 18.28 4.36 -2.66
N ALA A 374 18.01 3.13 -3.10
CA ALA A 374 18.83 2.39 -4.06
C ALA A 374 18.89 3.04 -5.46
N GLY A 375 17.93 3.91 -5.80
CA GLY A 375 17.95 4.72 -7.02
C GLY A 375 18.85 5.95 -6.95
N HIS A 376 19.40 6.29 -5.78
CA HIS A 376 20.13 7.55 -5.53
C HIS A 376 21.54 7.31 -5.02
N GLY A 377 22.52 8.03 -5.59
CA GLY A 377 23.94 7.96 -5.20
C GLY A 377 24.31 8.62 -3.86
N GLY A 378 23.32 9.02 -3.04
CA GLY A 378 23.54 9.75 -1.78
C GLY A 378 22.24 10.16 -1.08
N ARG A 379 22.37 11.01 -0.05
CA ARG A 379 21.23 11.63 0.65
C ARG A 379 20.41 12.47 -0.32
N VAL A 380 19.09 12.36 -0.27
CA VAL A 380 18.18 13.14 -1.13
C VAL A 380 17.57 14.27 -0.31
N SER A 381 17.60 15.49 -0.85
CA SER A 381 17.07 16.68 -0.19
C SER A 381 16.03 17.40 -1.06
N LEU A 382 14.94 17.82 -0.43
CA LEU A 382 13.84 18.49 -1.08
C LEU A 382 13.89 20.01 -0.85
N GLN A 383 14.34 20.74 -1.88
CA GLN A 383 14.22 22.20 -1.92
C GLN A 383 12.84 22.57 -2.50
N THR A 384 12.01 23.26 -1.71
CA THR A 384 10.66 23.68 -2.14
C THR A 384 10.71 25.01 -2.89
N VAL A 385 11.25 26.05 -2.26
CA VAL A 385 11.54 27.35 -2.90
C VAL A 385 12.90 27.24 -3.61
N ARG A 386 12.91 27.30 -4.94
CA ARG A 386 14.14 27.31 -5.75
C ARG A 386 14.31 28.69 -6.37
N ALA A 387 15.39 29.40 -6.03
CA ALA A 387 15.72 30.67 -6.66
C ALA A 387 17.22 30.82 -6.94
N THR A 388 17.54 31.40 -8.09
CA THR A 388 18.90 31.70 -8.57
C THR A 388 18.96 33.18 -8.91
N ASP A 389 19.96 33.91 -8.42
CA ASP A 389 20.10 35.38 -8.63
C ASP A 389 18.81 36.19 -8.40
N GLY A 390 18.04 35.80 -7.38
CA GLY A 390 16.76 36.41 -7.02
C GLY A 390 15.61 36.11 -7.99
N LYS A 391 15.70 35.06 -8.82
CA LYS A 391 14.66 34.61 -9.78
C LYS A 391 14.00 33.32 -9.30
N LEU A 392 12.67 33.27 -9.26
CA LEU A 392 11.90 32.17 -8.66
C LEU A 392 11.44 31.15 -9.71
N ALA A 393 11.93 29.91 -9.62
CA ALA A 393 11.54 28.81 -10.49
C ALA A 393 10.28 28.09 -10.00
N GLY A 394 9.51 27.48 -10.90
CA GLY A 394 8.37 26.62 -10.55
C GLY A 394 7.13 27.35 -10.04
N ALA A 395 7.02 28.67 -10.21
CA ALA A 395 5.79 29.41 -9.93
C ALA A 395 4.81 29.28 -11.11
N ALA A 396 3.56 28.92 -10.85
CA ALA A 396 2.50 28.88 -11.86
C ALA A 396 1.96 30.30 -12.11
N VAL A 397 1.70 30.65 -13.37
CA VAL A 397 1.32 31.98 -13.83
C VAL A 397 0.13 31.89 -14.79
N TRP A 398 -0.95 32.63 -14.56
CA TRP A 398 -2.12 32.64 -15.44
C TRP A 398 -2.95 33.92 -15.30
N LEU A 399 -3.92 34.15 -16.20
CA LEU A 399 -4.84 35.29 -16.12
C LEU A 399 -5.98 35.03 -15.13
N ALA A 400 -6.45 36.07 -14.44
CA ALA A 400 -7.59 35.99 -13.52
C ALA A 400 -8.91 36.06 -14.31
N GLY A 401 -9.72 35.00 -14.23
CA GLY A 401 -10.95 34.88 -15.00
C GLY A 401 -10.69 34.68 -16.49
N THR A 402 -11.76 34.53 -17.28
CA THR A 402 -11.66 34.23 -18.70
C THR A 402 -11.65 35.51 -19.57
N PRO A 403 -10.61 35.73 -20.39
CA PRO A 403 -10.54 36.85 -21.33
C PRO A 403 -11.70 36.89 -22.34
N PRO A 404 -12.12 38.09 -22.80
CA PRO A 404 -13.23 38.23 -23.73
C PRO A 404 -12.87 37.73 -25.13
N GLY A 405 -13.78 36.93 -25.72
CA GLY A 405 -13.66 36.39 -27.07
C GLY A 405 -13.73 34.86 -27.09
N PRO A 406 -13.48 34.22 -28.26
CA PRO A 406 -13.40 32.77 -28.35
C PRO A 406 -12.18 32.24 -27.60
N ILE A 407 -12.40 31.35 -26.63
CA ILE A 407 -11.32 30.60 -25.97
C ILE A 407 -10.82 29.53 -26.95
N PRO A 408 -9.50 29.42 -27.20
CA PRO A 408 -8.96 28.28 -27.94
C PRO A 408 -9.22 26.95 -27.20
N PRO A 409 -9.48 25.84 -27.92
CA PRO A 409 -9.69 24.53 -27.30
C PRO A 409 -8.38 24.00 -26.67
N PRO A 410 -8.47 23.12 -25.65
CA PRO A 410 -7.31 22.52 -25.01
C PRO A 410 -6.42 21.76 -26.02
N PRO A 411 -5.09 21.78 -25.86
CA PRO A 411 -4.18 21.02 -26.72
C PRO A 411 -4.43 19.51 -26.64
N ASN A 412 -4.39 18.83 -27.80
CA ASN A 412 -4.36 17.35 -27.85
C ASN A 412 -3.06 16.77 -27.26
N ALA A 413 -2.02 17.60 -27.05
CA ALA A 413 -0.76 17.20 -26.43
C ALA A 413 -0.94 17.12 -24.91
N SER A 414 -0.60 15.95 -24.34
CA SER A 414 -0.76 15.68 -22.92
C SER A 414 0.30 16.36 -22.07
N VAL A 415 -0.08 16.85 -20.90
CA VAL A 415 0.86 17.30 -19.86
C VAL A 415 1.42 16.06 -19.15
N GLU A 416 2.73 15.84 -19.22
CA GLU A 416 3.35 14.66 -18.59
C GLU A 416 3.84 14.96 -17.16
N ILE A 417 3.55 14.04 -16.22
CA ILE A 417 4.02 14.10 -14.83
C ILE A 417 4.51 12.70 -14.43
N ASP A 418 5.82 12.54 -14.29
CA ASP A 418 6.46 11.26 -13.99
C ASP A 418 6.73 11.08 -12.48
N GLN A 419 6.70 9.83 -12.04
CA GLN A 419 7.18 9.36 -10.75
C GLN A 419 8.56 8.74 -11.00
N ALA A 420 9.59 9.54 -10.71
CA ALA A 420 10.99 9.21 -11.00
C ALA A 420 11.90 9.65 -9.84
N GLY A 421 12.79 8.76 -9.38
CA GLY A 421 13.63 8.99 -8.21
C GLY A 421 12.82 9.08 -6.91
N CYS A 422 11.64 8.47 -6.85
CA CYS A 422 10.62 8.66 -5.81
C CYS A 422 10.27 10.15 -5.59
N MET A 423 10.14 10.90 -6.68
CA MET A 423 9.68 12.29 -6.75
C MET A 423 8.71 12.46 -7.92
N TYR A 424 7.76 13.40 -7.82
CA TYR A 424 6.98 13.84 -8.98
C TYR A 424 7.74 14.89 -9.79
N THR A 425 7.83 14.70 -11.10
CA THR A 425 8.55 15.59 -12.04
C THR A 425 7.70 15.84 -13.30
N PRO A 426 7.37 17.10 -13.66
CA PRO A 426 7.66 18.33 -12.93
C PRO A 426 6.85 18.43 -11.62
N ARG A 427 7.35 19.21 -10.67
CA ARG A 427 6.68 19.43 -9.38
C ARG A 427 5.49 20.40 -9.47
N VAL A 428 5.53 21.34 -10.41
CA VAL A 428 4.42 22.23 -10.72
C VAL A 428 4.20 22.18 -12.22
N ALA A 429 2.95 21.96 -12.62
CA ALA A 429 2.49 21.93 -14.00
C ALA A 429 1.26 22.82 -14.17
N THR A 430 0.95 23.15 -15.43
CA THR A 430 -0.27 23.89 -15.80
C THR A 430 -0.96 23.18 -16.95
N ALA A 431 -2.29 23.12 -16.93
CA ALA A 431 -3.10 22.51 -17.98
C ALA A 431 -4.35 23.37 -18.25
N GLN A 432 -4.90 23.28 -19.46
CA GLN A 432 -6.24 23.79 -19.73
C GLN A 432 -7.30 22.78 -19.28
N VAL A 433 -8.48 23.24 -18.85
CA VAL A 433 -9.65 22.36 -18.60
C VAL A 433 -9.90 21.47 -19.81
N GLY A 434 -10.11 20.17 -19.58
CA GLY A 434 -10.28 19.18 -20.65
C GLY A 434 -8.98 18.71 -21.34
N GLN A 435 -7.81 19.29 -21.03
CA GLN A 435 -6.53 18.82 -21.54
C GLN A 435 -6.13 17.49 -20.87
N PRO A 436 -5.65 16.49 -21.62
CA PRO A 436 -5.14 15.26 -21.03
C PRO A 436 -3.87 15.52 -20.20
N ILE A 437 -3.75 14.81 -19.09
CA ILE A 437 -2.57 14.78 -18.21
C ILE A 437 -2.13 13.31 -18.10
N THR A 438 -0.93 12.99 -18.55
CA THR A 438 -0.36 11.64 -18.48
C THR A 438 0.52 11.53 -17.25
N PHE A 439 0.05 10.81 -16.24
CA PHE A 439 0.91 10.36 -15.15
C PHE A 439 1.73 9.16 -15.60
N ILE A 440 3.02 9.15 -15.27
CA ILE A 440 4.00 8.12 -15.63
C ILE A 440 4.61 7.55 -14.34
N ASN A 441 5.07 6.31 -14.36
CA ASN A 441 5.95 5.76 -13.34
C ASN A 441 7.23 5.18 -13.97
N SER A 442 8.32 5.93 -13.95
CA SER A 442 9.65 5.45 -14.35
C SER A 442 10.39 4.69 -13.24
N ASP A 443 9.96 4.81 -11.98
CA ASP A 443 10.54 4.07 -10.85
C ASP A 443 10.19 2.58 -10.89
N PRO A 444 11.06 1.70 -10.35
CA PRO A 444 10.82 0.25 -10.30
C PRO A 444 9.88 -0.16 -9.14
N LEU A 445 9.13 0.78 -8.58
CA LEU A 445 8.43 0.69 -7.30
C LEU A 445 6.94 1.02 -7.47
N LEU A 446 6.13 0.66 -6.47
CA LEU A 446 4.72 1.00 -6.45
C LEU A 446 4.52 2.43 -5.95
N HIS A 447 3.94 3.27 -6.79
CA HIS A 447 3.45 4.60 -6.44
C HIS A 447 1.92 4.66 -6.62
N ASN A 448 1.31 5.80 -6.30
CA ASN A 448 -0.08 6.08 -6.60
C ASN A 448 -0.29 7.59 -6.73
N VAL A 449 -1.17 7.98 -7.66
CA VAL A 449 -1.57 9.36 -7.91
C VAL A 449 -2.85 9.63 -7.14
N HIS A 450 -2.73 10.39 -6.05
CA HIS A 450 -3.86 10.85 -5.25
C HIS A 450 -4.04 12.35 -5.47
N ALA A 451 -5.07 12.71 -6.24
CA ALA A 451 -5.35 14.09 -6.66
C ALA A 451 -6.46 14.70 -5.80
N PHE A 452 -6.21 15.90 -5.27
CA PHE A 452 -7.10 16.64 -4.37
C PHE A 452 -7.42 18.04 -4.93
N ALA A 453 -8.66 18.48 -4.78
CA ALA A 453 -9.09 19.87 -4.99
C ALA A 453 -9.51 20.46 -3.64
N GLY A 454 -8.63 21.25 -3.02
CA GLY A 454 -8.74 21.56 -1.60
C GLY A 454 -8.55 20.28 -0.77
N ASP A 455 -9.52 19.95 0.08
CA ASP A 455 -9.55 18.71 0.86
C ASP A 455 -10.26 17.54 0.12
N ASP A 456 -11.03 17.82 -0.94
CA ASP A 456 -11.82 16.81 -1.65
C ASP A 456 -10.95 15.96 -2.60
N THR A 457 -11.19 14.64 -2.59
CA THR A 457 -10.49 13.69 -3.48
C THR A 457 -11.11 13.70 -4.87
N VAL A 458 -10.36 14.16 -5.87
CA VAL A 458 -10.75 14.11 -7.29
C VAL A 458 -10.61 12.68 -7.82
N PHE A 459 -9.44 12.05 -7.57
CA PHE A 459 -9.23 10.62 -7.83
C PHE A 459 -8.06 10.07 -7.01
N ASN A 460 -8.06 8.75 -6.80
CA ASN A 460 -6.88 8.00 -6.35
C ASN A 460 -6.67 6.80 -7.28
N ARG A 461 -5.44 6.62 -7.79
CA ARG A 461 -5.10 5.58 -8.77
C ARG A 461 -3.71 5.02 -8.49
N ALA A 462 -3.60 3.69 -8.36
CA ALA A 462 -2.32 3.02 -8.17
C ALA A 462 -1.51 2.98 -9.48
N MET A 463 -0.19 3.20 -9.35
CA MET A 463 0.79 3.12 -10.43
C MET A 463 1.86 2.07 -10.07
N PRO A 464 1.52 0.76 -10.05
CA PRO A 464 2.38 -0.27 -9.46
C PRO A 464 3.58 -0.73 -10.32
N ALA A 465 3.71 -0.29 -11.57
CA ALA A 465 4.72 -0.83 -12.48
C ALA A 465 5.55 0.25 -13.19
N ARG A 466 6.85 -0.01 -13.34
CA ARG A 466 7.75 0.76 -14.21
C ARG A 466 7.22 0.81 -15.65
N GLY A 467 7.28 1.99 -16.26
CA GLY A 467 6.76 2.26 -17.60
C GLY A 467 5.23 2.37 -17.67
N MET A 468 4.51 2.25 -16.54
CA MET A 468 3.07 2.46 -16.53
C MET A 468 2.74 3.93 -16.83
N ARG A 469 1.73 4.13 -17.69
CA ARG A 469 1.24 5.44 -18.11
C ARG A 469 -0.27 5.49 -17.92
N MET A 470 -0.77 6.56 -17.32
CA MET A 470 -2.19 6.77 -17.02
C MET A 470 -2.58 8.19 -17.43
N ALA A 471 -3.39 8.31 -18.48
CA ALA A 471 -4.06 9.55 -18.81
C ALA A 471 -5.22 9.81 -17.84
N GLN A 472 -5.34 11.03 -17.34
CA GLN A 472 -6.53 11.58 -16.67
C GLN A 472 -6.86 12.93 -17.31
N THR A 473 -8.10 13.40 -17.11
CA THR A 473 -8.55 14.73 -17.50
C THR A 473 -9.05 15.45 -16.25
N LEU A 474 -8.94 16.77 -16.23
CA LEU A 474 -9.50 17.62 -15.18
C LEU A 474 -10.51 18.57 -15.81
N ASP A 475 -11.77 18.43 -15.39
CA ASP A 475 -12.92 19.10 -16.00
C ASP A 475 -13.31 20.42 -15.31
N GLU A 476 -12.66 20.73 -14.17
CA GLU A 476 -12.88 21.93 -13.35
C GLU A 476 -11.58 22.75 -13.20
N PRO A 477 -11.62 24.09 -13.25
CA PRO A 477 -10.45 24.93 -13.04
C PRO A 477 -10.08 25.04 -11.55
N GLY A 478 -8.78 25.07 -11.23
CA GLY A 478 -8.31 25.14 -9.85
C GLY A 478 -6.86 24.71 -9.66
N ILE A 479 -6.42 24.59 -8.41
CA ILE A 479 -5.10 24.07 -8.05
C ILE A 479 -5.30 22.65 -7.50
N VAL A 480 -4.92 21.64 -8.29
CA VAL A 480 -5.01 20.23 -7.89
C VAL A 480 -3.70 19.78 -7.25
N HIS A 481 -3.76 19.37 -5.99
CA HIS A 481 -2.62 18.82 -5.25
C HIS A 481 -2.53 17.32 -5.53
N VAL A 482 -1.42 16.88 -6.11
CA VAL A 482 -1.10 15.46 -6.32
C VAL A 482 -0.13 14.97 -5.25
N LYS A 483 -0.50 13.89 -4.55
CA LYS A 483 0.31 13.20 -3.53
C LYS A 483 0.53 11.73 -3.91
N CYS A 484 1.49 11.08 -3.26
CA CYS A 484 1.56 9.63 -3.17
C CYS A 484 1.38 9.19 -1.72
N ASP A 485 0.39 8.32 -1.46
CA ASP A 485 0.09 7.81 -0.12
C ASP A 485 1.17 6.82 0.37
N VAL A 486 1.88 6.18 -0.56
CA VAL A 486 2.96 5.22 -0.27
C VAL A 486 4.28 5.92 0.08
N HIS A 487 4.49 7.11 -0.48
CA HIS A 487 5.73 7.87 -0.36
C HIS A 487 5.42 9.32 0.03
N PRO A 488 5.13 9.62 1.32
CA PRO A 488 4.45 10.86 1.75
C PRO A 488 5.21 12.18 1.51
N TRP A 489 6.46 12.13 1.04
CA TRP A 489 7.22 13.30 0.61
C TRP A 489 6.96 13.68 -0.85
N MET A 490 6.37 12.79 -1.65
CA MET A 490 6.06 13.02 -3.06
C MET A 490 4.84 13.93 -3.20
N SER A 491 5.09 15.12 -3.73
CA SER A 491 4.09 16.16 -3.96
C SER A 491 4.30 16.78 -5.33
N ALA A 492 3.22 16.99 -6.07
CA ALA A 492 3.18 17.86 -7.24
C ALA A 492 1.86 18.65 -7.28
N TYR A 493 1.80 19.67 -8.12
CA TYR A 493 0.62 20.51 -8.28
C TYR A 493 0.31 20.74 -9.76
N VAL A 494 -0.96 20.66 -10.12
CA VAL A 494 -1.44 21.03 -11.46
C VAL A 494 -2.37 22.23 -11.31
N VAL A 495 -2.02 23.36 -11.91
CA VAL A 495 -2.91 24.53 -11.99
C VAL A 495 -3.70 24.42 -13.29
N VAL A 496 -5.00 24.19 -13.16
CA VAL A 496 -5.95 24.00 -14.25
C VAL A 496 -6.68 25.31 -14.52
N THR A 497 -6.71 25.76 -15.78
CA THR A 497 -7.36 27.02 -16.18
C THR A 497 -8.33 26.82 -17.33
N GLU A 498 -9.42 27.60 -17.41
CA GLU A 498 -10.42 27.49 -18.48
C GLU A 498 -9.84 27.79 -19.89
N HIS A 499 -8.75 28.55 -19.94
CA HIS A 499 -8.13 29.13 -21.12
C HIS A 499 -6.67 28.67 -21.30
N PRO A 500 -6.02 28.85 -22.47
CA PRO A 500 -4.62 28.44 -22.70
C PRO A 500 -3.55 29.43 -22.18
N TRP A 501 -3.93 30.58 -21.61
CA TRP A 501 -2.98 31.59 -21.15
C TRP A 501 -2.44 31.29 -19.74
N HIS A 502 -1.69 30.21 -19.64
CA HIS A 502 -0.99 29.73 -18.44
C HIS A 502 0.48 29.35 -18.73
N ALA A 503 1.34 29.41 -17.72
CA ALA A 503 2.74 28.99 -17.78
C ALA A 503 3.26 28.61 -16.39
N VAL A 504 4.42 27.94 -16.33
CA VAL A 504 5.23 27.77 -15.11
C VAL A 504 6.58 28.45 -15.34
N THR A 505 7.15 29.11 -14.32
CA THR A 505 8.45 29.78 -14.46
C THR A 505 9.61 28.80 -14.59
N ASP A 506 10.51 29.11 -15.53
CA ASP A 506 11.79 28.42 -15.71
C ASP A 506 12.78 28.66 -14.56
N ASP A 507 13.96 28.02 -14.61
CA ASP A 507 15.00 28.19 -13.58
C ASP A 507 15.70 29.57 -13.60
N ALA A 508 15.39 30.43 -14.59
CA ALA A 508 15.72 31.86 -14.61
C ALA A 508 14.53 32.75 -14.20
N GLY A 509 13.47 32.13 -13.66
CA GLY A 509 12.24 32.76 -13.17
C GLY A 509 11.37 33.40 -14.25
N THR A 510 11.59 33.12 -15.54
CA THR A 510 10.88 33.78 -16.64
C THR A 510 9.63 33.01 -17.07
N PHE A 511 8.67 33.72 -17.66
CA PHE A 511 7.49 33.15 -18.31
C PHE A 511 7.06 33.97 -19.53
N ALA A 512 6.28 33.35 -20.42
CA ALA A 512 5.65 34.02 -21.55
C ALA A 512 4.23 33.47 -21.81
N LEU A 513 3.25 34.35 -21.96
CA LEU A 513 1.88 34.05 -22.39
C LEU A 513 1.67 34.67 -23.78
N THR A 514 1.48 33.86 -24.82
CA THR A 514 1.37 34.31 -26.22
C THR A 514 -0.06 34.29 -26.73
N GLY A 515 -0.39 35.20 -27.67
CA GLY A 515 -1.73 35.27 -28.26
C GLY A 515 -2.79 35.77 -27.30
N VAL A 516 -2.41 36.56 -26.29
CA VAL A 516 -3.33 37.19 -25.34
C VAL A 516 -4.12 38.28 -26.07
N PRO A 517 -5.46 38.37 -25.96
CA PRO A 517 -6.22 39.45 -26.58
C PRO A 517 -5.79 40.83 -26.06
N ALA A 518 -6.06 41.88 -26.82
CA ALA A 518 -5.79 43.24 -26.36
C ALA A 518 -6.76 43.63 -25.24
N GLY A 519 -6.25 44.08 -24.09
CA GLY A 519 -7.06 44.33 -22.90
C GLY A 519 -6.23 44.62 -21.64
N ARG A 520 -6.92 44.82 -20.52
CA ARG A 520 -6.32 44.90 -19.17
C ARG A 520 -6.71 43.65 -18.39
N TYR A 521 -5.74 43.03 -17.73
CA TYR A 521 -5.90 41.79 -16.99
C TYR A 521 -5.22 41.87 -15.63
N THR A 522 -5.77 41.17 -14.65
CA THR A 522 -5.03 40.77 -13.45
C THR A 522 -4.33 39.44 -13.75
N LEU A 523 -3.02 39.40 -13.60
CA LEU A 523 -2.22 38.18 -13.62
C LEU A 523 -2.21 37.57 -12.21
N ARG A 524 -2.41 36.26 -12.08
CA ARG A 524 -2.20 35.47 -10.86
C ARG A 524 -0.87 34.73 -10.97
N VAL A 525 -0.10 34.74 -9.90
CA VAL A 525 1.14 33.97 -9.76
C VAL A 525 1.10 33.21 -8.44
N TRP A 526 1.26 31.91 -8.48
CA TRP A 526 1.19 31.03 -7.30
C TRP A 526 2.44 30.15 -7.18
N HIS A 527 2.91 29.96 -5.96
CA HIS A 527 4.01 29.06 -5.63
C HIS A 527 3.71 28.28 -4.34
N GLU A 528 3.91 26.96 -4.36
CA GLU A 528 3.47 26.01 -3.32
C GLU A 528 3.83 26.37 -1.87
N THR A 529 4.97 27.04 -1.65
CA THR A 529 5.44 27.47 -0.31
C THR A 529 5.15 28.94 -0.01
N LEU A 530 4.89 29.78 -1.01
CA LEU A 530 4.87 31.25 -0.88
C LEU A 530 3.47 31.87 -1.11
N GLY A 531 2.49 31.03 -1.41
CA GLY A 531 1.11 31.41 -1.67
C GLY A 531 0.94 32.08 -3.03
N GLU A 532 -0.01 33.00 -3.11
CA GLU A 532 -0.35 33.73 -4.34
C GLU A 532 0.09 35.20 -4.28
N ARG A 533 0.36 35.78 -5.46
CA ARG A 533 0.48 37.21 -5.71
C ARG A 533 -0.29 37.56 -6.99
N THR A 534 -0.73 38.81 -7.09
CA THR A 534 -1.38 39.34 -8.30
C THR A 534 -0.65 40.57 -8.83
N ALA A 535 -0.74 40.80 -10.14
CA ALA A 535 -0.18 41.97 -10.80
C ALA A 535 -1.08 42.43 -11.95
N GLU A 536 -1.25 43.74 -12.11
CA GLU A 536 -2.02 44.32 -13.21
C GLU A 536 -1.17 44.44 -14.48
N VAL A 537 -1.71 44.01 -15.62
CA VAL A 537 -1.03 44.06 -16.92
C VAL A 537 -1.97 44.47 -18.05
N THR A 538 -1.50 45.40 -18.89
CA THR A 538 -2.25 45.89 -20.07
C THR A 538 -1.55 45.42 -21.34
N VAL A 539 -2.23 44.59 -22.13
CA VAL A 539 -1.76 44.09 -23.43
C VAL A 539 -2.32 44.98 -24.54
N ALA A 540 -1.45 45.73 -25.21
CA ALA A 540 -1.81 46.45 -26.42
C ALA A 540 -1.75 45.53 -27.66
N ALA A 541 -2.52 45.85 -28.70
CA ALA A 541 -2.68 44.98 -29.85
C ALA A 541 -1.36 44.71 -30.59
N GLY A 542 -0.98 43.44 -30.73
CA GLY A 542 0.31 43.03 -31.34
C GLY A 542 1.56 43.38 -30.52
N GLN A 543 1.43 43.90 -29.30
CA GLN A 543 2.56 44.31 -28.45
C GLN A 543 2.91 43.24 -27.40
N THR A 544 4.10 43.37 -26.82
CA THR A 544 4.52 42.58 -25.65
C THR A 544 4.43 43.45 -24.40
N ALA A 545 3.57 43.07 -23.46
CA ALA A 545 3.53 43.66 -22.13
C ALA A 545 4.61 43.00 -21.24
N HIS A 546 5.32 43.81 -20.46
CA HIS A 546 6.34 43.35 -19.53
C HIS A 546 5.88 43.54 -18.08
N VAL A 547 6.06 42.51 -17.25
CA VAL A 547 5.67 42.53 -15.82
C VAL A 547 6.72 41.82 -14.97
N THR A 548 6.89 42.27 -13.71
CA THR A 548 7.70 41.60 -12.70
C THR A 548 6.85 41.38 -11.47
N VAL A 549 6.88 40.18 -10.89
CA VAL A 549 6.09 39.82 -9.70
C VAL A 549 7.04 39.35 -8.61
N ALA A 550 7.06 40.04 -7.48
CA ALA A 550 7.94 39.73 -6.37
C ALA A 550 7.24 38.84 -5.33
N PHE A 551 7.98 37.82 -4.88
CA PHE A 551 7.77 37.16 -3.61
C PHE A 551 8.95 37.50 -2.69
N ASP A 552 8.67 37.48 -1.39
CA ASP A 552 9.67 37.62 -0.35
C ASP A 552 9.63 36.37 0.54
N ALA A 553 10.70 36.13 1.29
CA ALA A 553 10.72 35.10 2.32
C ALA A 553 9.58 35.33 3.33
N PRO A 554 8.91 34.27 3.84
CA PRO A 554 7.99 34.40 4.96
C PRO A 554 8.67 35.03 6.19
N PRO A 555 7.94 35.81 7.01
CA PRO A 555 8.46 36.44 8.22
C PRO A 555 8.71 35.44 9.36
#